data_AF-A0A7D6C6V7-F1
#
_entry.id   AF-A0A7D6C6V7-F1
#
_cell.length_a   1.000
_cell.length_b   1.000
_cell.length_c   1.000
_cell.angle_alpha   90.00
_cell.angle_beta   90.00
_cell.angle_gamma   90.00
#
_symmetry.space_group_name_H-M   'P 1'
#
loop_
_entity.id
_entity.type
_entity.pdbx_description
1 polymer ?
#
loop_
_entity_poly.entity_id
_entity_poly.type
_entity_poly.pdbx_seq_one_letter_code
_entity_poly.pdbx_strand_id
1 'polypeptide(L)'
;MTGPQRCGAAYRSAPAGVEHLPMRPLWLCRRCGRPWPCGAAKLALLAEYREVPVSLFLYLAGCLHDAIDDLHRLNPSVTGGAADMFERFLGWPARHTHAHHVGNTTAVSIEEGSS
;
A
#
# COMPACT_ATOMS: atom_id res chain seq x y z
N MET A 1 -24.01 -8.63 5.40
CA MET A 1 -23.26 -7.68 6.25
C MET A 1 -22.08 -7.18 5.46
N THR A 2 -22.24 -6.04 4.78
CA THR A 2 -21.20 -5.41 3.98
C THR A 2 -20.20 -4.77 4.95
N GLY A 3 -19.03 -5.40 5.13
CA GLY A 3 -17.96 -4.81 5.91
C GLY A 3 -17.59 -3.43 5.34
N PRO A 4 -17.22 -2.45 6.18
CA PRO A 4 -16.84 -1.13 5.70
C PRO A 4 -15.75 -1.26 4.63
N GLN A 5 -15.91 -0.58 3.50
CA GLN A 5 -14.97 -0.59 2.38
C GLN A 5 -13.72 0.20 2.79
N ARG A 6 -12.81 -0.46 3.53
CA ARG A 6 -11.64 0.19 4.11
C ARG A 6 -10.55 0.54 3.09
N CYS A 7 -10.62 -0.05 1.89
CA CYS A 7 -9.63 0.12 0.81
C CYS A 7 -10.10 0.93 -0.40
N GLY A 8 -11.08 1.83 -0.20
CA GLY A 8 -11.30 2.94 -1.12
C GLY A 8 -10.42 4.09 -0.66
N ALA A 9 -9.27 4.29 -1.30
CA ALA A 9 -8.43 5.47 -1.06
C ALA A 9 -9.25 6.73 -1.36
N ALA A 10 -9.82 7.30 -0.31
CA ALA A 10 -10.52 8.57 -0.34
C ALA A 10 -9.79 9.50 0.61
N TYR A 11 -8.68 10.07 0.14
CA TYR A 11 -8.43 11.49 0.40
C TYR A 11 -7.33 11.99 -0.54
N ARG A 12 -7.63 13.14 -1.16
CA ARG A 12 -6.77 14.00 -1.99
C ARG A 12 -6.80 13.74 -3.51
N SER A 13 -7.65 14.54 -4.14
CA SER A 13 -7.84 14.69 -5.58
C SER A 13 -6.52 15.03 -6.30
N ALA A 14 -5.86 14.02 -6.84
CA ALA A 14 -5.03 14.17 -8.02
C ALA A 14 -5.96 14.34 -9.25
N PRO A 15 -5.54 15.06 -10.32
CA PRO A 15 -6.37 15.25 -11.51
C PRO A 15 -6.76 13.88 -12.09
N ALA A 16 -7.87 13.83 -12.81
CA ALA A 16 -8.61 12.66 -13.30
C ALA A 16 -7.84 11.70 -14.25
N GLY A 17 -6.54 11.50 -14.06
CA GLY A 17 -5.80 10.34 -14.54
C GLY A 17 -6.28 9.12 -13.77
N VAL A 18 -6.87 8.16 -14.49
CA VAL A 18 -7.62 7.04 -13.91
C VAL A 18 -6.80 6.29 -12.88
N GLU A 19 -7.17 6.48 -11.62
CA GLU A 19 -6.47 5.90 -10.48
C GLU A 19 -6.50 4.38 -10.56
N HIS A 20 -5.35 3.76 -10.29
CA HIS A 20 -5.20 2.31 -10.30
C HIS A 20 -5.78 1.70 -9.01
N LEU A 21 -7.09 1.84 -8.83
CA LEU A 21 -7.84 1.41 -7.64
C LEU A 21 -8.14 -0.10 -7.63
N PRO A 22 -8.34 -0.71 -6.45
CA PRO A 22 -8.79 -2.08 -6.33
C PRO A 22 -10.25 -2.24 -6.78
N MET A 23 -10.54 -3.37 -7.44
CA MET A 23 -11.88 -3.84 -7.78
C MET A 23 -12.23 -5.03 -6.90
N ARG A 24 -13.07 -4.83 -5.90
CA ARG A 24 -13.60 -5.91 -5.07
C ARG A 24 -14.75 -6.63 -5.79
N PRO A 25 -14.97 -7.94 -5.56
CA PRO A 25 -14.18 -8.85 -4.70
C PRO A 25 -12.98 -9.50 -5.41
N LEU A 26 -12.74 -9.18 -6.69
CA LEU A 26 -11.70 -9.84 -7.50
C LEU A 26 -10.27 -9.39 -7.17
N TRP A 27 -10.13 -8.27 -6.47
CA TRP A 27 -8.86 -7.62 -6.15
C TRP A 27 -7.98 -7.39 -7.39
N LEU A 28 -8.61 -7.08 -8.52
CA LEU A 28 -7.94 -6.63 -9.73
C LEU A 28 -7.90 -5.11 -9.79
N CYS A 29 -6.95 -4.56 -10.53
CA CYS A 29 -6.88 -3.12 -10.77
C CYS A 29 -7.98 -2.72 -11.75
N ARG A 30 -8.82 -1.75 -11.38
CA ARG A 30 -9.88 -1.21 -12.24
C ARG A 30 -9.38 -0.67 -13.58
N ARG A 31 -8.14 -0.20 -13.63
CA ARG A 31 -7.57 0.42 -14.83
C ARG A 31 -6.90 -0.57 -15.77
N CYS A 32 -6.11 -1.51 -15.26
CA CYS A 32 -5.29 -2.39 -16.08
C CYS A 32 -5.63 -3.88 -15.97
N GLY A 33 -6.61 -4.27 -15.15
CA GLY A 33 -7.04 -5.65 -14.97
C GLY A 33 -6.04 -6.58 -14.27
N ARG A 34 -4.83 -6.09 -13.93
CA ARG A 34 -3.80 -6.86 -13.23
C ARG A 34 -4.14 -7.03 -11.74
N PRO A 35 -3.59 -8.04 -11.04
CA PRO A 35 -3.72 -8.17 -9.60
C PRO A 35 -3.34 -6.86 -8.90
N TRP A 36 -4.27 -6.30 -8.11
CA TRP A 36 -4.01 -5.12 -7.30
C TRP A 36 -3.27 -5.53 -6.01
N PRO A 37 -2.21 -4.83 -5.56
CA PRO A 37 -1.64 -3.62 -6.14
C PRO A 37 -0.86 -3.91 -7.43
N CYS A 38 -1.25 -3.26 -8.54
CA CYS A 38 -0.50 -3.34 -9.78
C CYS A 38 0.72 -2.39 -9.74
N GLY A 39 1.66 -2.51 -10.67
CA GLY A 39 2.89 -1.68 -10.68
C GLY A 39 2.62 -0.17 -10.58
N ALA A 40 1.66 0.35 -11.33
CA ALA A 40 1.27 1.76 -11.27
C ALA A 40 0.64 2.15 -9.91
N ALA A 41 -0.19 1.26 -9.33
CA ALA A 41 -0.73 1.48 -7.99
C ALA A 41 0.37 1.51 -6.93
N LYS A 42 1.36 0.62 -7.02
CA LYS A 42 2.50 0.60 -6.09
C LYS A 42 3.27 1.92 -6.14
N LEU A 43 3.58 2.42 -7.33
CA LEU A 43 4.27 3.71 -7.50
C LEU A 43 3.44 4.89 -6.97
N ALA A 44 2.14 4.93 -7.27
CA ALA A 44 1.25 5.99 -6.76
C ALA A 44 1.18 5.97 -5.22
N LEU A 45 1.04 4.79 -4.62
CA LEU A 45 1.00 4.63 -3.16
C LEU A 45 2.34 5.02 -2.50
N LEU A 46 3.48 4.68 -3.10
CA LEU A 46 4.78 5.13 -2.60
C LEU A 46 4.94 6.65 -2.66
N ALA A 47 4.46 7.28 -3.74
CA ALA A 47 4.53 8.72 -3.89
C ALA A 47 3.63 9.44 -2.88
N GLU A 48 2.41 8.96 -2.67
CA GLU A 48 1.44 9.55 -1.74
C GLU A 48 1.88 9.44 -0.28
N TYR A 49 2.41 8.27 0.12
CA TYR A 49 2.78 7.98 1.50
C TYR A 49 4.27 8.18 1.79
N ARG A 50 5.01 8.87 0.91
CA ARG A 50 6.48 9.01 1.00
C ARG A 50 6.98 9.53 2.36
N GLU A 51 6.24 10.45 2.98
CA GLU A 51 6.59 11.06 4.27
C GLU A 51 6.04 10.27 5.48
N VAL A 52 5.12 9.33 5.23
CA VAL A 52 4.37 8.61 6.26
C VAL A 52 4.31 7.11 5.94
N PRO A 53 5.47 6.40 5.87
CA PRO A 53 5.53 5.00 5.45
C PRO A 53 4.73 4.06 6.35
N VAL A 54 4.63 4.36 7.66
CA VAL A 54 3.80 3.58 8.59
C VAL A 54 2.33 3.59 8.16
N SER A 55 1.82 4.73 7.71
CA SER A 55 0.44 4.86 7.22
C SER A 55 0.20 4.03 5.95
N LEU A 56 1.20 3.90 5.09
CA LEU A 56 1.14 3.00 3.92
C LEU A 56 0.98 1.54 4.34
N PHE A 57 1.80 1.08 5.31
CA PHE A 57 1.71 -0.28 5.83
C PHE A 57 0.35 -0.57 6.47
N LEU A 58 -0.17 0.36 7.28
CA LEU A 58 -1.48 0.21 7.91
C LEU A 58 -2.61 0.14 6.88
N TYR A 59 -2.55 1.00 5.85
CA TYR A 59 -3.50 0.96 4.74
C TYR A 59 -3.45 -0.39 4.01
N LEU A 60 -2.25 -0.84 3.62
CA LEU A 60 -2.07 -2.10 2.90
C LEU A 60 -2.42 -3.33 3.74
N ALA A 61 -2.21 -3.29 5.06
CA ALA A 61 -2.62 -4.36 5.97
C ALA A 61 -4.15 -4.49 6.05
N GLY A 62 -4.87 -3.38 6.05
CA GLY A 62 -6.33 -3.38 5.93
C GLY A 62 -6.77 -4.02 4.61
N CYS A 63 -6.09 -3.69 3.51
CA CYS A 63 -6.40 -4.26 2.19
C CYS A 63 -6.07 -5.74 2.09
N LEU A 64 -4.98 -6.19 2.70
CA LEU A 64 -4.62 -7.59 2.79
C LEU A 64 -5.74 -8.39 3.49
N HIS A 65 -6.23 -7.90 4.63
CA HIS A 65 -7.32 -8.55 5.35
C HIS A 65 -8.59 -8.68 4.51
N ASP A 66 -9.04 -7.57 3.91
CA ASP A 66 -10.24 -7.57 3.07
C ASP A 66 -10.06 -8.46 1.81
N ALA A 67 -8.84 -8.52 1.26
CA ALA A 67 -8.51 -9.34 0.10
C ALA A 67 -8.52 -10.84 0.40
N ILE A 68 -8.00 -11.24 1.56
CA ILE A 68 -8.08 -12.62 2.00
C ILE A 68 -9.55 -13.03 2.14
N ASP A 69 -10.38 -12.24 2.83
CA ASP A 69 -11.80 -12.56 3.02
C ASP A 69 -12.55 -12.65 1.68
N ASP A 70 -12.41 -11.66 0.80
CA ASP A 70 -13.09 -11.64 -0.49
C ASP A 70 -12.66 -12.79 -1.42
N LEU A 71 -11.35 -12.99 -1.59
CA LEU A 71 -10.84 -14.02 -2.51
C LEU A 71 -11.17 -15.41 -1.98
N HIS A 72 -11.12 -15.62 -0.66
CA HIS A 72 -11.37 -16.94 -0.07
C HIS A 72 -12.85 -17.31 -0.16
N ARG A 73 -13.75 -16.32 -0.06
CA ARG A 73 -15.18 -16.49 -0.32
C ARG A 73 -15.49 -16.75 -1.80
N LEU A 74 -14.76 -16.13 -2.72
CA LEU A 74 -14.93 -16.39 -4.15
C LEU A 74 -14.48 -17.80 -4.52
N ASN A 75 -13.25 -18.15 -4.15
CA ASN A 75 -12.69 -19.48 -4.33
C ASN A 75 -11.40 -19.63 -3.49
N PRO A 76 -11.33 -20.58 -2.54
CA PRO A 76 -10.13 -20.83 -1.75
C PRO A 76 -8.86 -21.09 -2.58
N SER A 77 -8.98 -21.64 -3.78
CA SER A 77 -7.82 -21.88 -4.65
C SER A 77 -7.23 -20.60 -5.25
N VAL A 78 -8.02 -19.53 -5.35
CA VAL A 78 -7.61 -18.25 -5.94
C VAL A 78 -6.90 -17.37 -4.92
N THR A 79 -7.22 -17.49 -3.62
CA THR A 79 -6.51 -16.77 -2.55
C THR A 79 -5.05 -17.18 -2.44
N GLY A 80 -4.70 -18.42 -2.80
CA GLY A 80 -3.33 -18.91 -2.62
C GLY A 80 -2.92 -18.99 -1.14
N GLY A 81 -1.61 -19.01 -0.89
CA GLY A 81 -1.06 -19.09 0.46
C GLY A 81 -0.97 -17.74 1.17
N ALA A 82 -0.86 -17.79 2.50
CA ALA A 82 -0.64 -16.58 3.31
C ALA A 82 0.63 -15.82 2.92
N ALA A 83 1.69 -16.56 2.53
CA ALA A 83 2.95 -15.98 2.06
C ALA A 83 2.75 -15.18 0.74
N ASP A 84 1.96 -15.71 -0.21
CA ASP A 84 1.70 -15.03 -1.48
C ASP A 84 0.95 -13.71 -1.27
N MET A 85 -0.03 -13.73 -0.36
CA MET A 85 -0.80 -12.54 -0.01
C MET A 85 0.07 -11.51 0.74
N PHE A 86 0.95 -11.96 1.64
CA PHE A 86 1.92 -11.09 2.29
C PHE A 86 2.85 -10.43 1.27
N GLU A 87 3.48 -11.20 0.38
CA GLU A 87 4.41 -10.66 -0.63
C GLU A 87 3.73 -9.67 -1.58
N ARG A 88 2.48 -9.96 -1.98
CA ARG A 88 1.69 -9.12 -2.87
C ARG A 88 1.40 -7.74 -2.27
N PHE A 89 1.00 -7.67 -0.99
CA PHE A 89 0.58 -6.43 -0.34
C PHE A 89 1.70 -5.75 0.45
N LEU A 90 2.47 -6.50 1.24
CA LEU A 90 3.41 -5.97 2.24
C LEU A 90 4.90 -6.29 1.96
N GLY A 91 5.21 -7.24 1.08
CA GLY A 91 6.61 -7.58 0.75
C GLY A 91 7.35 -6.47 0.01
N TRP A 92 6.63 -5.56 -0.64
CA TRP A 92 7.22 -4.51 -1.47
C TRP A 92 7.44 -3.14 -0.85
N PRO A 93 6.65 -2.64 0.12
CA PRO A 93 6.96 -1.36 0.77
C PRO A 93 8.21 -1.43 1.68
N ALA A 94 8.50 -2.62 2.25
CA ALA A 94 9.64 -2.82 3.17
C ALA A 94 11.00 -2.51 2.53
N ARG A 95 11.19 -2.92 1.27
CA ARG A 95 12.40 -2.64 0.50
C ARG A 95 12.61 -1.15 0.18
N HIS A 96 11.55 -0.33 0.18
CA HIS A 96 11.63 1.09 -0.13
C HIS A 96 11.80 1.96 1.12
N THR A 97 11.29 1.50 2.26
CA THR A 97 11.36 2.26 3.52
C THR A 97 12.80 2.37 4.05
N HIS A 98 13.63 1.35 3.84
CA HIS A 98 15.05 1.39 4.20
C HIS A 98 15.83 2.51 3.48
N ALA A 99 15.41 2.89 2.27
CA ALA A 99 16.06 3.96 1.51
C ALA A 99 15.67 5.36 2.02
N HIS A 100 14.44 5.54 2.53
CA HIS A 100 13.96 6.82 3.05
C HIS A 100 14.53 7.17 4.44
N HIS A 101 14.83 6.17 5.28
CA HIS A 101 15.42 6.40 6.60
C HIS A 101 16.89 6.84 6.53
N VAL A 102 17.62 6.58 5.44
CA VAL A 102 19.02 7.02 5.30
C VAL A 102 19.14 8.53 4.98
N GLY A 103 18.04 9.21 4.62
CA GLY A 103 18.04 10.63 4.28
C GLY A 103 17.67 11.61 5.40
N ASN A 104 17.26 11.13 6.58
CA ASN A 104 16.75 11.99 7.65
C ASN A 104 17.69 12.09 8.88
N THR A 105 18.85 11.41 8.85
CA THR A 105 19.89 11.49 9.91
C THR A 105 21.07 12.35 9.45
N THR A 106 20.83 13.60 9.04
CA THR A 106 21.88 14.64 8.99
C THR A 106 21.23 16.01 9.12
N ALA A 107 20.95 16.45 10.35
CA ALA A 107 20.94 17.87 10.76
C ALA A 107 20.56 17.97 12.25
N VAL A 108 21.42 17.49 13.14
CA VAL A 108 21.58 18.15 14.44
C VAL A 108 23.06 18.42 14.59
N SER A 109 23.50 19.55 14.03
CA SER A 109 24.81 20.12 14.33
C SER A 109 24.70 20.67 15.75
N ILE A 110 25.37 20.01 16.68
CA ILE A 110 25.61 20.51 18.03
C ILE A 110 26.62 21.64 17.87
N GLU A 111 26.14 22.88 17.79
CA GLU A 111 26.95 24.07 18.04
C GLU A 111 27.02 24.30 19.56
N GLU A 112 27.89 23.56 20.24
CA GLU A 112 28.32 23.92 21.59
C GLU A 112 29.34 25.07 21.50
N GLY A 113 28.82 26.28 21.65
CA GLY A 113 29.59 27.50 21.79
C GLY A 113 30.39 27.53 23.10
N SER A 114 31.69 27.75 22.95
CA SER A 114 32.65 28.03 24.00
C SER A 114 32.38 29.36 24.72
N SER A 115 32.43 29.36 26.05
CA SER A 115 32.94 30.46 26.89
C SER A 115 33.23 29.95 28.30
#